data_AF-A0A1N6X8A5-F1
#
_entry.id   AF-A0A1N6X8A5-F1
#
_cell.length_a   1.000
_cell.length_b   1.000
_cell.length_c   1.000
_cell.angle_alpha   90.00
_cell.angle_beta   90.00
_cell.angle_gamma   90.00
#
_symmetry.space_group_name_H-M   'P 1'
#
loop_
_entity.id
_entity.type
_entity.pdbx_description
1 polymer ?
#
loop_
_entity_poly.entity_id
_entity_poly.type
_entity_poly.pdbx_seq_one_letter_code
_entity_poly.pdbx_strand_id
1 'polypeptide(L)' 'MENPFTTIELQLSNINAKLDKVLAENNYEPDSELLTLQEYSKYIKKSLPTIWRYEKDGKINPVIIAGKKYYKKAKIQ' A
#
# COMPACT_ATOMS: atom_id res chain seq x y z
N MET A 1 -13.80 25.93 -33.64
CA MET A 1 -14.64 26.11 -32.44
C MET A 1 -13.76 25.80 -31.25
N GLU A 2 -13.60 26.73 -30.33
CA GLU A 2 -12.87 26.47 -29.08
C GLU A 2 -13.68 25.48 -28.23
N ASN A 3 -12.99 24.50 -27.64
CA ASN A 3 -13.63 23.50 -26.78
C ASN A 3 -14.17 24.22 -25.52
N PRO A 4 -15.49 24.22 -25.28
CA PRO A 4 -16.11 24.95 -24.18
C PRO A 4 -15.75 24.38 -22.79
N PHE A 5 -15.13 23.19 -22.74
CA PHE A 5 -14.73 22.52 -21.51
C PHE A 5 -13.27 22.74 -21.13
N THR A 6 -12.49 23.49 -21.93
CA THR A 6 -11.06 23.76 -21.70
C THR A 6 -10.76 24.28 -20.29
N THR A 7 -11.59 25.18 -19.77
CA THR A 7 -11.44 25.71 -18.41
C THR A 7 -11.64 24.63 -17.34
N ILE A 8 -12.59 23.71 -17.55
CA ILE A 8 -12.88 22.60 -16.62
C ILE A 8 -11.76 21.56 -16.68
N GLU A 9 -11.28 21.23 -17.88
CA GLU A 9 -10.14 20.32 -18.08
C GLU A 9 -8.89 20.84 -17.38
N LEU A 10 -8.63 22.15 -17.48
CA LEU A 10 -7.51 22.79 -16.79
C LEU A 10 -7.68 22.74 -15.26
N GLN A 11 -8.88 22.95 -14.74
CA GLN A 11 -9.17 22.83 -13.31
C GLN A 11 -8.97 21.39 -12.81
N LEU A 12 -9.45 20.39 -13.56
CA LEU A 12 -9.27 18.97 -13.23
C LEU A 12 -7.79 18.57 -13.21
N SER A 13 -7.02 19.02 -14.20
CA SER A 13 -5.57 18.79 -14.24
C SER A 13 -4.87 19.37 -13.01
N ASN A 14 -5.22 20.60 -12.62
CA ASN A 14 -4.66 21.25 -11.43
C ASN A 14 -5.04 20.53 -10.11
N ILE A 15 -6.27 20.01 -10.01
CA ILE A 15 -6.71 19.25 -8.84
C ILE A 15 -5.92 17.94 -8.73
N ASN A 16 -5.80 17.19 -9.83
CA ASN A 16 -5.06 15.93 -9.86
C ASN A 16 -3.59 16.13 -9.50
N ALA A 17 -2.94 17.16 -10.05
CA ALA A 17 -1.55 17.48 -9.73
C ALA A 17 -1.34 17.81 -8.24
N LYS A 18 -2.28 18.52 -7.62
CA LYS A 18 -2.25 18.79 -6.17
C LYS A 18 -2.48 17.53 -5.35
N LEU A 19 -3.39 16.66 -5.79
CA LEU A 19 -3.66 15.38 -5.14
C LEU A 19 -2.41 14.50 -5.16
N ASP A 20 -1.78 14.34 -6.32
CA ASP A 20 -0.56 13.55 -6.51
C ASP A 20 0.57 14.04 -5.60
N LYS A 21 0.73 15.36 -5.47
CA LYS A 21 1.72 15.97 -4.58
C LYS A 21 1.46 15.62 -3.11
N VAL A 22 0.20 15.72 -2.66
CA VAL A 22 -0.17 15.37 -1.28
C VAL A 22 0.04 13.88 -1.00
N LEU A 23 -0.30 13.01 -1.96
CA LEU A 23 -0.11 11.56 -1.83
C LEU A 23 1.38 11.22 -1.76
N ALA A 24 2.22 11.86 -2.58
CA ALA A 24 3.67 11.67 -2.56
C ALA A 24 4.31 12.15 -1.25
N GLU A 25 3.90 13.31 -0.72
CA GLU A 25 4.40 13.85 0.54
C GLU A 25 4.06 12.98 1.76
N ASN A 26 2.94 12.24 1.70
CA ASN A 26 2.48 11.38 2.80
C ASN A 26 2.95 9.92 2.69
N ASN A 27 3.88 9.59 1.77
CA ASN A 27 4.26 8.20 1.47
C ASN A 27 3.04 7.29 1.30
N TYR A 28 1.99 7.80 0.65
CA TYR A 28 0.79 7.02 0.41
C TYR A 28 1.12 5.90 -0.59
N GLU A 29 1.41 4.72 -0.06
CA GLU A 29 1.35 3.49 -0.85
C GLU A 29 -0.13 3.21 -1.09
N PRO A 30 -0.61 3.22 -2.35
CA PRO A 30 -1.99 2.91 -2.65
C PRO A 30 -2.30 1.53 -2.08
N ASP A 31 -3.27 1.48 -1.15
CA ASP A 31 -3.71 0.34 -0.35
C ASP A 31 -2.99 -0.95 -0.72
N SER A 32 -1.75 -1.09 -0.23
CA SER A 32 -0.97 -2.29 -0.47
C SER A 32 -1.71 -3.40 0.27
N GLU A 33 -2.47 -4.19 -0.49
CA GLU A 33 -3.46 -5.15 -0.02
C GLU A 33 -2.93 -5.91 1.21
N LEU A 34 -3.57 -5.67 2.36
CA LEU A 34 -3.18 -6.24 3.62
C LEU A 34 -3.62 -7.70 3.69
N LEU A 35 -2.66 -8.59 3.88
CA LEU A 35 -2.89 -10.02 3.97
C LEU A 35 -2.96 -10.45 5.43
N THR A 36 -3.87 -11.37 5.73
CA THR A 36 -3.79 -12.15 6.97
C THR A 36 -2.53 -13.02 7.00
N LEU A 37 -2.16 -13.55 8.17
CA LEU A 37 -1.02 -14.46 8.30
C LEU A 37 -1.12 -15.66 7.35
N GLN A 38 -2.31 -16.23 7.19
CA GLN A 38 -2.57 -17.39 6.33
C GLN A 38 -2.42 -17.03 4.84
N GLU A 39 -2.92 -15.88 4.43
CA GLU A 39 -2.78 -15.41 3.03
C GLU A 39 -1.34 -15.03 2.73
N TYR A 40 -0.67 -14.36 3.65
CA TYR A 40 0.72 -13.98 3.51
C TYR A 40 1.64 -15.21 3.41
N SER A 41 1.39 -16.23 4.23
CA SER A 41 2.04 -17.54 4.16
C SER A 41 1.93 -18.19 2.79
N LYS A 42 0.72 -18.20 2.22
CA LYS A 42 0.46 -18.71 0.87
C LYS A 42 1.16 -17.86 -0.19
N TYR A 43 1.16 -16.54 -0.03
CA TYR A 43 1.77 -15.59 -0.95
C TYR A 43 3.30 -15.77 -1.04
N ILE A 44 3.99 -15.82 0.11
CA ILE A 44 5.46 -15.98 0.15
C ILE A 44 5.93 -17.44 0.07
N LYS A 45 4.99 -18.40 0.10
CA LYS A 45 5.23 -19.85 0.08
C LYS A 45 6.17 -20.31 1.19
N LYS A 46 5.94 -19.82 2.42
CA LYS A 46 6.71 -20.22 3.62
C LYS A 46 5.77 -20.71 4.72
N SER A 47 6.29 -21.57 5.60
CA SER A 47 5.53 -22.05 6.75
C SER A 47 5.30 -20.93 7.79
N LEU A 48 4.24 -21.05 8.59
CA LEU A 48 3.95 -20.10 9.67
C LEU A 48 5.13 -19.88 10.64
N PRO A 49 5.85 -20.93 11.10
CA PRO A 49 7.02 -20.73 11.96
C PRO A 49 8.14 -19.91 11.30
N THR A 50 8.28 -20.00 9.97
CA THR A 50 9.27 -19.20 9.22
C THR A 50 8.90 -17.72 9.25
N ILE A 51 7.61 -17.40 9.12
CA ILE A 51 7.11 -16.02 9.19
C ILE A 51 7.35 -15.45 10.59
N TRP A 52 7.05 -16.20 11.65
CA TRP A 52 7.32 -15.75 13.03
C TRP A 52 8.80 -15.51 13.28
N ARG A 53 9.69 -16.35 12.72
CA ARG A 53 11.13 -16.10 12.78
C ARG A 53 11.50 -14.81 12.06
N TYR A 54 10.95 -14.57 10.88
CA TYR A 54 11.19 -13.32 10.14
C TYR A 54 10.67 -12.07 10.87
N GLU A 55 9.54 -12.18 11.59
CA GLU A 55 9.08 -11.11 12.49
C GLU A 55 10.09 -10.87 13.62
N LYS A 56 10.61 -11.94 14.24
CA LYS A 56 11.62 -11.84 15.31
C LYS A 56 12.95 -11.28 14.82
N ASP A 57 13.35 -11.64 13.59
CA ASP A 57 14.56 -11.16 12.94
C ASP A 57 14.41 -9.73 12.37
N GLY A 58 13.21 -9.12 12.44
CA GLY A 58 12.93 -7.80 11.90
C GLY A 58 12.84 -7.71 10.38
N LYS A 59 12.80 -8.85 9.68
CA LYS A 59 12.72 -8.92 8.21
C LYS A 59 11.33 -8.57 7.67
N ILE A 60 10.30 -8.75 8.50
CA ILE A 60 8.91 -8.48 8.15
C ILE A 60 8.28 -7.76 9.34
N ASN A 61 7.55 -6.68 9.06
CA ASN A 61 6.86 -5.92 10.08
C ASN A 61 5.34 -5.98 9.87
N PRO A 62 4.57 -6.64 10.75
CA PRO A 62 3.12 -6.69 10.64
C PRO A 62 2.48 -5.36 11.06
N VAL A 63 1.39 -5.01 10.40
CA VAL A 63 0.48 -3.94 10.83
C VAL A 63 -0.55 -4.54 11.78
N ILE A 64 -0.78 -3.89 12.92
CA ILE A 64 -1.78 -4.34 13.90
C ILE A 64 -3.04 -3.49 13.74
N ILE A 65 -4.16 -4.14 13.38
CA ILE A 65 -5.47 -3.50 13.24
C ILE A 65 -6.46 -4.29 14.10
N ALA A 66 -7.12 -3.61 15.05
CA ALA A 66 -8.07 -4.23 15.98
C ALA A 66 -7.52 -5.51 16.68
N GLY A 67 -6.24 -5.49 17.07
CA GLY A 67 -5.58 -6.61 17.75
C GLY A 67 -5.19 -7.79 16.85
N LYS A 68 -5.45 -7.72 15.54
CA LYS A 68 -5.04 -8.74 14.56
C LYS A 68 -3.85 -8.25 13.74
N LYS A 69 -2.96 -9.19 13.39
CA LYS A 69 -1.78 -8.93 12.56
C LYS A 69 -2.11 -9.06 11.08
N TYR A 70 -1.66 -8.09 10.31
CA TYR A 70 -1.75 -8.04 8.86
C TYR A 70 -0.39 -7.76 8.25
N TYR A 71 -0.16 -8.22 7.03
CA TYR A 71 1.11 -8.15 6.35
C TYR A 71 0.93 -7.48 5.00
N LYS A 72 1.74 -6.47 4.73
CA LYS A 72 1.78 -5.87 3.39
C LYS A 72 2.35 -6.87 2.39
N LYS A 73 1.86 -6.84 1.15
CA LYS A 73 2.51 -7.48 -0.01
C LYS A 73 3.81 -6.75 -0.37
N ALA A 74 4.78 -6.75 0.53
CA ALA A 74 6.13 -6.31 0.21
C ALA A 74 6.94 -7.49 -0.33
N LYS A 75 7.78 -7.25 -1.34
CA LYS A 75 8.83 -8.22 -1.69
C LYS A 75 9.77 -8.31 -0.49
N ILE A 76 9.88 -9.49 0.10
CA ILE A 76 10.92 -9.77 1.09
C ILE A 76 12.25 -9.59 0.35
N GLN A 77 13.09 -8.66 0.80
CA GLN A 77 14.45 -8.44 0.29
C GLN A 77 15.34 -9.65 0.57
#